data_AF-A0A355U4Y8-F1
#
_entry.id   AF-A0A355U4Y8-F1
#
_cell.length_a   1.000
_cell.length_b   1.000
_cell.length_c   1.000
_cell.angle_alpha   90.00
_cell.angle_beta   90.00
_cell.angle_gamma   90.00
#
_symmetry.space_group_name_H-M   'P 1'
#
loop_
_entity.id
_entity.type
_entity.pdbx_description
1 polymer ?
#
loop_
_entity_poly.entity_id
_entity_poly.type
_entity_poly.pdbx_seq_one_letter_code
_entity_poly.pdbx_strand_id
1 'polypeptide(L)'
;EVREEAMKGSDYTEPEEDDSDFLIGIFAGLAAALSVFFSAKYISKTVKRKKELLGGKMKDVPWFRDTPLDGNLKKSSNILLAFSGNTMTERQNLIAAYITRLFYRGAFEVVPVQGSSKSQMRITELPVTEAEKANEDTRLEFELYSFIKKAAGDDGILQKNELKRWADSHGEELYDWGQEAVDGTTIWSMKPEEARQVFGLRRFLKDFTLIKDRGVVEVKLWSNYLIFASLFGIADKLMKDFRKVCPEYFTLSTASELLKDDSTTFMIWSMINMTSRNFNMAAVAYESSKASDSGSSWSGGGGMSSWGGGGGFSGGGSGGGGR
;
A
#
# COMPACT_ATOMS: atom_id res chain seq x y z
N GLU A 1 38.73 -2.23 75.31
CA GLU A 1 39.93 -2.74 74.60
C GLU A 1 39.59 -3.69 73.44
N VAL A 2 38.71 -4.69 73.58
CA VAL A 2 38.32 -5.57 72.43
C VAL A 2 37.61 -4.84 71.28
N ARG A 3 36.99 -3.68 71.56
CA ARG A 3 36.27 -2.87 70.56
C ARG A 3 37.17 -1.95 69.72
N GLU A 4 38.35 -1.60 70.23
CA GLU A 4 39.32 -0.77 69.51
C GLU A 4 40.25 -1.60 68.60
N GLU A 5 40.49 -2.86 68.95
CA GLU A 5 41.26 -3.79 68.08
C GLU A 5 40.47 -4.26 66.86
N ALA A 6 39.12 -4.25 66.90
CA ALA A 6 38.29 -4.62 65.77
C ALA A 6 38.17 -3.52 64.69
N MET A 7 38.56 -2.27 64.98
CA MET A 7 38.44 -1.13 64.05
C MET A 7 39.73 -0.76 63.32
N LYS A 8 40.87 -1.42 63.62
CA LYS A 8 42.17 -1.14 62.98
C LYS A 8 42.43 -1.91 61.67
N GLY A 9 41.54 -2.82 61.28
CA GLY A 9 41.70 -3.65 60.08
C GLY A 9 40.51 -3.62 59.12
N SER A 10 39.55 -2.72 59.33
CA SER A 10 38.36 -2.62 58.49
C SER A 10 38.29 -1.24 57.86
N ASP A 11 38.77 -1.17 56.63
CA ASP A 11 38.53 -0.04 55.74
C ASP A 11 37.04 -0.07 55.34
N TYR A 12 36.17 0.46 56.21
CA TYR A 12 34.80 0.76 55.83
C TYR A 12 34.82 2.08 55.06
N THR A 13 35.23 2.03 53.80
CA THR A 13 34.79 3.04 52.85
C THR A 13 33.29 2.83 52.71
N GLU A 14 32.48 3.69 53.35
CA GLU A 14 31.07 3.76 53.01
C GLU A 14 31.02 4.02 51.50
N PRO A 15 30.34 3.16 50.70
CA PRO A 15 30.20 3.46 49.28
C PRO A 15 29.50 4.81 49.20
N GLU A 16 30.16 5.81 48.60
CA GLU A 16 29.48 7.04 48.22
C GLU A 16 28.34 6.60 47.29
N GLU A 17 27.09 6.60 47.81
CA GLU A 17 25.91 6.40 46.97
C GLU A 17 25.94 7.54 45.96
N ASP A 18 26.23 7.20 44.71
CA ASP A 18 26.29 8.16 43.62
C ASP A 18 24.87 8.65 43.32
N ASP A 19 24.44 9.68 44.05
CA ASP A 19 23.15 10.37 43.88
C ASP A 19 22.91 10.81 42.42
N SER A 20 23.98 10.92 41.61
CA SER A 20 23.88 11.24 40.19
C SER A 20 23.18 10.13 39.41
N ASP A 21 23.42 8.85 39.71
CA ASP A 21 22.77 7.71 39.04
C ASP A 21 21.26 7.67 39.36
N PHE A 22 20.90 7.96 40.61
CA PHE A 22 19.50 8.09 41.03
C PHE A 22 18.80 9.25 40.32
N LEU A 23 19.44 10.43 40.25
CA LEU A 23 18.91 11.59 39.54
C LEU A 23 18.81 11.34 38.03
N ILE A 24 19.79 10.69 37.41
CA ILE A 24 19.74 10.27 36.00
C ILE A 24 18.55 9.34 35.76
N GLY A 25 18.29 8.38 36.65
CA GLY A 25 17.12 7.51 36.60
C GLY A 25 15.80 8.27 36.66
N ILE A 26 15.68 9.27 37.55
CA ILE A 26 14.50 10.14 37.63
C ILE A 26 14.33 10.95 36.34
N PHE A 27 15.38 11.58 35.83
CA PHE A 27 15.31 12.38 34.60
C PHE A 27 14.96 11.53 33.39
N ALA A 28 15.54 10.33 33.26
CA ALA A 28 15.20 9.37 32.22
C ALA A 28 13.73 8.93 32.31
N GLY A 29 13.24 8.64 33.52
CA GLY A 29 11.84 8.30 33.77
C GLY A 29 10.88 9.44 33.42
N LEU A 30 11.20 10.67 33.81
CA LEU A 30 10.41 11.87 33.46
C LEU A 30 10.42 12.14 31.96
N ALA A 31 11.58 12.01 31.30
CA ALA A 31 11.70 12.18 29.85
C ALA A 31 10.87 11.13 29.09
N ALA A 32 10.89 9.87 29.53
CA ALA A 32 10.06 8.81 28.98
C ALA A 32 8.56 9.09 29.18
N ALA A 33 8.15 9.51 30.38
CA ALA A 33 6.76 9.86 30.68
C ALA A 33 6.26 11.05 29.85
N LEU A 34 7.08 12.09 29.68
CA LEU A 34 6.78 13.24 28.83
C LEU A 34 6.67 12.82 27.36
N SER A 35 7.59 11.99 26.87
CA SER A 35 7.54 11.45 25.49
C SER A 35 6.22 10.70 25.23
N VAL A 36 5.80 9.84 26.16
CA VAL A 36 4.51 9.14 26.09
C VAL A 36 3.34 10.12 26.10
N PHE A 37 3.36 11.13 26.98
CA PHE A 37 2.31 12.14 27.06
C PHE A 37 2.17 12.96 25.77
N PHE A 38 3.28 13.45 25.21
CA PHE A 38 3.28 14.18 23.94
C PHE A 38 2.82 13.29 22.78
N SER A 39 3.26 12.03 22.74
CA SER A 39 2.82 11.04 21.75
C SER A 39 1.31 10.80 21.83
N ALA A 40 0.76 10.59 23.03
CA ALA A 40 -0.67 10.40 23.25
C ALA A 40 -1.49 11.64 22.83
N LYS A 41 -1.00 12.85 23.15
CA LYS A 41 -1.62 14.11 22.71
C LYS A 41 -1.60 14.25 21.18
N TYR A 42 -0.49 13.90 20.55
CA TYR A 42 -0.35 13.91 19.10
C TYR A 42 -1.30 12.91 18.42
N ILE A 43 -1.40 11.69 18.93
CA ILE A 43 -2.35 10.67 18.45
C ILE A 43 -3.79 11.17 18.60
N SER A 44 -4.14 11.74 19.76
CA SER A 44 -5.48 12.31 19.99
C SER A 44 -5.82 13.41 18.98
N LYS A 45 -4.88 14.33 18.72
CA LYS A 45 -5.04 15.40 17.71
C LYS A 45 -5.21 14.82 16.30
N THR A 46 -4.42 13.80 15.97
CA THR A 46 -4.46 13.07 14.68
C THR A 46 -5.82 12.41 14.47
N VAL A 47 -6.34 11.69 15.48
CA VAL A 47 -7.66 11.04 15.41
C VAL A 47 -8.78 12.06 15.26
N LYS A 48 -8.73 13.18 16.00
CA LYS A 48 -9.70 14.27 15.89
C LYS A 48 -9.69 14.87 14.48
N ARG A 49 -8.51 15.15 13.93
CA ARG A 49 -8.37 15.71 12.57
C ARG A 49 -8.90 14.75 11.50
N LYS A 50 -8.57 13.45 11.58
CA LYS A 50 -9.11 12.44 10.66
C LYS A 50 -10.65 12.38 10.73
N LYS A 51 -11.23 12.46 11.93
CA LYS A 51 -12.68 12.51 12.12
C LYS A 51 -13.31 13.75 11.47
N GLU A 52 -12.67 14.91 11.61
CA GLU A 52 -13.12 16.17 11.03
C GLU A 52 -13.13 16.13 9.49
N LEU A 53 -12.03 15.66 8.87
CA LEU A 53 -11.92 15.49 7.43
C LEU A 53 -13.07 14.63 6.88
N LEU A 54 -13.36 13.52 7.57
CA LEU A 54 -14.42 12.58 7.21
C LEU A 54 -15.84 13.05 7.59
N GLY A 55 -15.98 14.13 8.37
CA GLY A 55 -17.27 14.56 8.92
C GLY A 55 -17.86 13.61 9.97
N GLY A 56 -17.06 12.68 10.51
CA GLY A 56 -17.55 11.60 11.37
C GLY A 56 -16.57 10.43 11.49
N LYS A 57 -17.06 9.27 11.93
CA LYS A 57 -16.26 8.05 11.91
C LYS A 57 -16.15 7.56 10.46
N MET A 58 -15.08 6.83 10.14
CA MET A 58 -14.86 6.30 8.79
C MET A 58 -16.02 5.44 8.26
N LYS A 59 -16.68 4.68 9.14
CA LYS A 59 -17.86 3.88 8.79
C LYS A 59 -19.13 4.68 8.50
N ASP A 60 -19.14 5.97 8.86
CA ASP A 60 -20.30 6.85 8.75
C ASP A 60 -20.14 7.84 7.56
N VAL A 61 -19.00 7.82 6.86
CA VAL A 61 -18.72 8.68 5.69
C VAL A 61 -19.78 8.45 4.61
N PRO A 62 -20.48 9.48 4.11
CA PRO A 62 -21.46 9.32 3.05
C PRO A 62 -20.88 8.59 1.83
N TRP A 63 -21.69 7.74 1.19
CA TRP A 63 -21.25 7.10 -0.05
C TRP A 63 -20.98 8.13 -1.13
N PHE A 64 -19.95 7.86 -1.92
CA PHE A 64 -19.61 8.62 -3.12
C PHE A 64 -19.55 7.62 -4.28
N ARG A 65 -20.35 7.85 -5.33
CA ARG A 65 -20.50 6.90 -6.45
C ARG A 65 -19.67 7.29 -7.66
N ASP A 66 -19.33 8.56 -7.79
CA ASP A 66 -18.56 9.03 -8.94
C ASP A 66 -17.07 8.70 -8.77
N THR A 67 -16.31 8.96 -9.82
CA THR A 67 -14.85 8.85 -9.76
C THR A 67 -14.29 9.99 -8.89
N PRO A 68 -13.60 9.70 -7.77
CA PRO A 68 -13.07 10.73 -6.91
C PRO A 68 -11.91 11.46 -7.60
N LEU A 69 -11.81 12.76 -7.36
CA LEU A 69 -10.67 13.59 -7.78
C LEU A 69 -10.36 13.46 -9.27
N ASP A 70 -11.40 13.40 -10.11
CA ASP A 70 -11.31 13.27 -11.56
C ASP A 70 -10.51 12.04 -12.03
N GLY A 71 -10.43 11.00 -11.20
CA GLY A 71 -9.68 9.77 -11.50
C GLY A 71 -8.19 9.82 -11.20
N ASN A 72 -7.71 10.88 -10.51
CA ASN A 72 -6.32 11.01 -10.13
C ASN A 72 -5.94 10.01 -9.02
N LEU A 73 -5.15 8.99 -9.38
CA LEU A 73 -4.73 7.89 -8.52
C LEU A 73 -3.60 8.30 -7.59
N LYS A 74 -2.63 9.11 -8.06
CA LYS A 74 -1.55 9.70 -7.24
C LYS A 74 -2.14 10.43 -6.03
N LYS A 75 -3.06 11.36 -6.28
CA LYS A 75 -3.70 12.17 -5.23
C LYS A 75 -4.56 11.31 -4.30
N SER A 76 -5.33 10.39 -4.86
CA SER A 76 -6.16 9.46 -4.07
C SER A 76 -5.31 8.55 -3.19
N SER A 77 -4.18 8.07 -3.69
CA SER A 77 -3.20 7.28 -2.94
C SER A 77 -2.59 8.07 -1.79
N ASN A 78 -2.17 9.31 -2.05
CA ASN A 78 -1.61 10.19 -1.02
C ASN A 78 -2.61 10.50 0.10
N ILE A 79 -3.91 10.58 -0.22
CA ILE A 79 -4.97 10.66 0.79
C ILE A 79 -5.04 9.39 1.65
N LEU A 80 -4.98 8.21 1.03
CA LEU A 80 -4.98 6.94 1.76
C LEU A 80 -3.73 6.82 2.64
N LEU A 81 -2.56 7.19 2.11
CA LEU A 81 -1.27 7.20 2.81
C LEU A 81 -1.28 8.12 4.02
N ALA A 82 -1.80 9.35 3.90
CA ALA A 82 -1.94 10.26 5.03
C ALA A 82 -2.83 9.67 6.16
N PHE A 83 -3.77 8.80 5.81
CA PHE A 83 -4.63 8.12 6.78
C PHE A 83 -4.05 6.83 7.35
N SER A 84 -3.39 6.01 6.55
CA SER A 84 -2.87 4.71 6.99
C SER A 84 -1.47 4.81 7.58
N GLY A 85 -0.63 5.73 7.09
CA GLY A 85 0.80 5.79 7.38
C GLY A 85 1.58 4.58 6.86
N ASN A 86 0.97 3.75 6.00
CA ASN A 86 1.52 2.49 5.54
C ASN A 86 2.03 2.61 4.10
N THR A 87 3.22 3.18 3.93
CA THR A 87 3.85 3.38 2.62
C THR A 87 3.95 2.10 1.80
N MET A 88 4.29 0.98 2.44
CA MET A 88 4.39 -0.33 1.81
C MET A 88 3.10 -0.74 1.11
N THR A 89 1.98 -0.75 1.85
CA THR A 89 0.69 -1.19 1.31
C THR A 89 0.14 -0.19 0.29
N GLU A 90 0.24 1.11 0.55
CA GLU A 90 -0.30 2.10 -0.39
C GLU A 90 0.50 2.16 -1.69
N ARG A 91 1.83 2.00 -1.66
CA ARG A 91 2.66 1.89 -2.87
C ARG A 91 2.28 0.66 -3.69
N GLN A 92 2.17 -0.51 -3.05
CA GLN A 92 1.73 -1.73 -3.75
C GLN A 92 0.34 -1.54 -4.40
N ASN A 93 -0.62 -0.97 -3.66
CA ASN A 93 -1.97 -0.76 -4.17
C ASN A 93 -2.01 0.28 -5.30
N LEU A 94 -1.19 1.34 -5.23
CA LEU A 94 -1.06 2.32 -6.31
C LEU A 94 -0.49 1.68 -7.58
N ILE A 95 0.57 0.87 -7.46
CA ILE A 95 1.10 0.10 -8.59
C ILE A 95 0.01 -0.79 -9.18
N ALA A 96 -0.74 -1.52 -8.34
CA ALA A 96 -1.85 -2.34 -8.81
C ALA A 96 -2.94 -1.53 -9.53
N ALA A 97 -3.29 -0.34 -9.02
CA ALA A 97 -4.27 0.55 -9.62
C ALA A 97 -3.83 1.07 -11.00
N TYR A 98 -2.58 1.52 -11.14
CA TYR A 98 -2.04 1.94 -12.43
C TYR A 98 -1.99 0.78 -13.44
N ILE A 99 -1.52 -0.41 -13.04
CA ILE A 99 -1.54 -1.58 -13.94
C ILE A 99 -2.98 -1.90 -14.35
N THR A 100 -3.94 -1.83 -13.41
CA THR A 100 -5.37 -2.03 -13.72
C THR A 100 -5.85 -1.00 -14.74
N ARG A 101 -5.48 0.28 -14.61
CA ARG A 101 -5.84 1.33 -15.56
C ARG A 101 -5.18 1.12 -16.93
N LEU A 102 -3.92 0.70 -16.97
CA LEU A 102 -3.22 0.32 -18.20
C LEU A 102 -3.93 -0.82 -18.97
N PHE A 103 -4.47 -1.82 -18.28
CA PHE A 103 -5.32 -2.85 -18.91
C PHE A 103 -6.55 -2.24 -19.58
N TYR A 104 -7.28 -1.36 -18.88
CA TYR A 104 -8.45 -0.68 -19.46
C TYR A 104 -8.11 0.27 -20.61
N ARG A 105 -6.87 0.76 -20.67
CA ARG A 105 -6.36 1.57 -21.78
C ARG A 105 -5.84 0.74 -22.96
N GLY A 106 -5.86 -0.60 -22.86
CA GLY A 106 -5.42 -1.48 -23.94
C GLY A 106 -3.89 -1.62 -24.05
N ALA A 107 -3.14 -1.40 -22.97
CA ALA A 107 -1.68 -1.59 -22.95
C ALA A 107 -1.25 -3.06 -23.02
N PHE A 108 -2.19 -3.98 -22.82
CA PHE A 108 -1.95 -5.41 -22.78
C PHE A 108 -3.06 -6.18 -23.51
N GLU A 109 -2.66 -7.23 -24.22
CA GLU A 109 -3.56 -8.14 -24.93
C GLU A 109 -3.33 -9.58 -24.44
N VAL A 110 -4.41 -10.34 -24.25
CA VAL A 110 -4.32 -11.77 -23.98
C VAL A 110 -4.42 -12.52 -25.30
N VAL A 111 -3.35 -13.21 -25.67
CA VAL A 111 -3.22 -13.92 -26.96
C VAL A 111 -3.08 -15.43 -26.74
N PRO A 112 -3.73 -16.26 -27.56
CA PRO A 112 -3.58 -17.71 -27.46
C PRO A 112 -2.17 -18.14 -27.89
N VAL A 113 -1.62 -19.15 -27.23
CA VAL A 113 -0.34 -19.76 -27.65
C VAL A 113 -0.66 -20.84 -28.68
N GLN A 114 -0.06 -20.74 -29.88
CA GLN A 114 -0.27 -21.72 -30.94
C GLN A 114 0.09 -23.15 -30.47
N GLY A 115 -0.83 -24.10 -30.70
CA GLY A 115 -0.64 -25.49 -30.30
C GLY A 115 -0.78 -25.76 -28.79
N SER A 116 -1.30 -24.81 -28.00
CA SER A 116 -1.50 -24.94 -26.56
C SER A 116 -2.88 -24.46 -26.15
N SER A 117 -3.43 -25.02 -25.07
CA SER A 117 -4.65 -24.52 -24.43
C SER A 117 -4.40 -23.28 -23.56
N LYS A 118 -3.13 -22.85 -23.41
CA LYS A 118 -2.75 -21.71 -22.60
C LYS A 118 -2.76 -20.42 -23.43
N SER A 119 -3.09 -19.32 -22.75
CA SER A 119 -2.88 -17.97 -23.27
C SER A 119 -1.62 -17.35 -22.68
N GLN A 120 -1.13 -16.30 -23.31
CA GLN A 120 -0.05 -15.46 -22.83
C GLN A 120 -0.46 -14.00 -22.94
N MET A 121 0.22 -13.13 -22.21
CA MET A 121 -0.06 -11.70 -22.23
C MET A 121 1.01 -10.99 -23.04
N ARG A 122 0.59 -10.14 -23.98
CA ARG A 122 1.47 -9.36 -24.85
C ARG A 122 1.30 -7.87 -24.55
N ILE A 123 2.40 -7.13 -24.62
CA ILE A 123 2.40 -5.67 -24.57
C ILE A 123 1.89 -5.10 -25.88
N THR A 124 1.09 -4.04 -25.78
CA THR A 124 0.54 -3.32 -26.92
C THR A 124 0.98 -1.87 -26.84
N GLU A 125 1.30 -1.24 -27.98
CA GLU A 125 1.68 0.17 -27.96
C GLU A 125 0.54 1.05 -27.44
N LEU A 126 0.88 1.88 -26.46
CA LEU A 126 -0.07 2.77 -25.81
C LEU A 126 0.13 4.19 -26.33
N PRO A 127 -0.84 4.78 -27.07
CA PRO A 127 -0.72 6.16 -27.51
C PRO A 127 -0.82 7.10 -26.30
N VAL A 128 0.06 8.10 -26.29
CA VAL A 128 0.13 9.11 -25.22
C VAL A 128 0.04 10.51 -25.83
N THR A 129 -0.91 11.30 -25.35
CA THR A 129 -1.07 12.70 -25.76
C THR A 129 -0.13 13.62 -24.97
N GLU A 130 0.20 14.80 -25.52
CA GLU A 130 1.03 15.80 -24.82
C GLU A 130 0.40 16.28 -23.50
N ALA A 131 -0.93 16.37 -23.44
CA ALA A 131 -1.63 16.71 -22.21
C ALA A 131 -1.43 15.66 -21.10
N GLU A 132 -1.41 14.38 -21.47
CA GLU A 132 -1.13 13.28 -20.53
C GLU A 132 0.34 13.23 -20.12
N LYS A 133 1.29 13.65 -20.97
CA LYS A 133 2.69 13.79 -20.57
C LYS A 133 2.89 14.91 -19.55
N ALA A 134 2.08 15.97 -19.62
CA ALA A 134 2.14 17.10 -18.70
C ALA A 134 1.48 16.82 -17.34
N ASN A 135 0.64 15.78 -17.23
CA ASN A 135 -0.03 15.42 -15.99
C ASN A 135 0.80 14.37 -15.22
N GLU A 136 1.14 14.67 -13.96
CA GLU A 136 2.00 13.81 -13.14
C GLU A 136 1.42 12.42 -12.85
N ASP A 137 0.10 12.29 -12.73
CA ASP A 137 -0.55 11.01 -12.48
C ASP A 137 -0.44 10.08 -13.68
N THR A 138 -0.63 10.62 -14.89
CA THR A 138 -0.44 9.85 -16.13
C THR A 138 1.04 9.65 -16.45
N ARG A 139 1.93 10.59 -16.11
CA ARG A 139 3.39 10.39 -16.22
C ARG A 139 3.84 9.16 -15.43
N LEU A 140 3.46 9.06 -14.15
CA LEU A 140 3.81 7.92 -13.30
C LEU A 140 3.26 6.59 -13.85
N GLU A 141 2.06 6.61 -14.41
CA GLU A 141 1.48 5.45 -15.10
C GLU A 141 2.34 5.02 -16.31
N PHE A 142 2.78 5.97 -17.14
CA PHE A 142 3.61 5.66 -18.31
C PHE A 142 5.01 5.20 -17.96
N GLU A 143 5.60 5.74 -16.89
CA GLU A 143 6.87 5.24 -16.36
C GLU A 143 6.75 3.79 -15.91
N LEU A 144 5.68 3.47 -15.18
CA LEU A 144 5.39 2.10 -14.77
C LEU A 144 5.15 1.17 -15.98
N TYR A 145 4.43 1.65 -17.00
CA TYR A 145 4.29 0.94 -18.26
C TYR A 145 5.65 0.70 -18.94
N SER A 146 6.55 1.68 -18.91
CA SER A 146 7.90 1.56 -19.47
C SER A 146 8.74 0.50 -18.73
N PHE A 147 8.61 0.40 -17.40
CA PHE A 147 9.25 -0.65 -16.61
C PHE A 147 8.76 -2.04 -17.01
N ILE A 148 7.44 -2.19 -17.17
CA ILE A 148 6.84 -3.45 -17.64
C ILE A 148 7.32 -3.80 -19.06
N LYS A 149 7.43 -2.80 -19.95
CA LYS A 149 7.95 -2.99 -21.32
C LYS A 149 9.41 -3.42 -21.35
N LYS A 150 10.27 -2.75 -20.60
CA LYS A 150 11.69 -3.14 -20.45
C LYS A 150 11.81 -4.55 -19.87
N ALA A 151 10.96 -4.89 -18.90
CA ALA A 151 10.98 -6.18 -18.25
C ALA A 151 10.52 -7.34 -19.16
N ALA A 152 9.60 -7.10 -20.10
CA ALA A 152 9.16 -8.10 -21.07
C ALA A 152 10.18 -8.35 -22.20
N GLY A 153 11.16 -7.47 -22.39
CA GLY A 153 12.18 -7.63 -23.43
C GLY A 153 11.63 -7.51 -24.86
N ASP A 154 12.38 -8.07 -25.82
CA ASP A 154 12.16 -7.84 -27.25
C ASP A 154 10.95 -8.60 -27.83
N ASP A 155 10.53 -9.70 -27.20
CA ASP A 155 9.38 -10.49 -27.69
C ASP A 155 8.02 -9.87 -27.30
N GLY A 156 8.03 -8.91 -26.37
CA GLY A 156 6.86 -8.21 -25.87
C GLY A 156 5.89 -9.10 -25.10
N ILE A 157 6.29 -10.29 -24.67
CA ILE A 157 5.45 -11.23 -23.91
C ILE A 157 5.72 -11.05 -22.41
N LEU A 158 4.69 -10.80 -21.62
CA LEU A 158 4.85 -10.63 -20.18
C LEU A 158 5.00 -12.00 -19.52
N GLN A 159 6.23 -12.34 -19.17
CA GLN A 159 6.51 -13.51 -18.38
C GLN A 159 6.75 -13.15 -16.90
N LYS A 160 6.16 -13.96 -16.02
CA LYS A 160 6.32 -13.81 -14.57
C LYS A 160 7.78 -13.71 -14.12
N ASN A 161 8.63 -14.56 -14.69
CA ASN A 161 10.02 -14.65 -14.27
C ASN A 161 10.84 -13.45 -14.74
N GLU A 162 10.56 -12.93 -15.94
CA GLU A 162 11.25 -11.76 -16.49
C GLU A 162 10.90 -10.50 -15.71
N LEU A 163 9.60 -10.29 -15.44
CA LEU A 163 9.12 -9.20 -14.57
C LEU A 163 9.76 -9.24 -13.19
N LYS A 164 9.87 -10.43 -12.58
CA LYS A 164 10.51 -10.57 -11.27
C LYS A 164 12.01 -10.27 -11.35
N ARG A 165 12.74 -10.88 -12.30
CA ARG A 165 14.19 -10.68 -12.45
C ARG A 165 14.52 -9.22 -12.73
N TRP A 166 13.74 -8.57 -13.60
CA TRP A 166 13.90 -7.16 -13.89
C TRP A 166 13.72 -6.32 -12.62
N ALA A 167 12.63 -6.54 -11.87
CA ALA A 167 12.39 -5.82 -10.61
C ALA A 167 13.53 -6.02 -9.61
N ASP A 168 14.02 -7.24 -9.42
CA ASP A 168 15.12 -7.56 -8.50
C ASP A 168 16.40 -6.77 -8.85
N SER A 169 16.65 -6.49 -10.13
CA SER A 169 17.82 -5.73 -10.61
C SER A 169 17.61 -4.21 -10.70
N HIS A 170 16.36 -3.72 -10.61
CA HIS A 170 16.00 -2.31 -10.79
C HIS A 170 15.26 -1.76 -9.55
N GLY A 171 15.63 -2.22 -8.36
CA GLY A 171 15.03 -1.79 -7.10
C GLY A 171 15.17 -0.30 -6.83
N GLU A 172 16.26 0.33 -7.28
CA GLU A 172 16.47 1.79 -7.20
C GLU A 172 15.42 2.56 -8.00
N GLU A 173 15.24 2.21 -9.29
CA GLU A 173 14.27 2.86 -10.16
C GLU A 173 12.84 2.76 -9.60
N LEU A 174 12.50 1.59 -9.05
CA LEU A 174 11.19 1.35 -8.42
C LEU A 174 11.03 2.09 -7.09
N TYR A 175 12.11 2.25 -6.32
CA TYR A 175 12.13 3.05 -5.10
C TYR A 175 11.93 4.53 -5.42
N ASP A 176 12.69 5.08 -6.37
CA ASP A 176 12.64 6.47 -6.79
C ASP A 176 11.27 6.83 -7.37
N TRP A 177 10.72 5.97 -8.25
CA TRP A 177 9.34 6.09 -8.74
C TRP A 177 8.34 6.13 -7.57
N GLY A 178 8.56 5.29 -6.56
CA GLY A 178 7.73 5.26 -5.35
C GLY A 178 7.82 6.54 -4.51
N GLN A 179 8.98 7.21 -4.49
CA GLN A 179 9.15 8.51 -3.82
C GLN A 179 8.46 9.63 -4.60
N GLU A 180 8.57 9.62 -5.93
CA GLU A 180 7.88 10.61 -6.80
C GLU A 180 6.35 10.51 -6.71
N ALA A 181 5.85 9.30 -6.48
CA ALA A 181 4.43 9.05 -6.26
C ALA A 181 3.89 9.72 -4.98
N VAL A 182 4.75 10.13 -4.05
CA VAL A 182 4.37 10.84 -2.82
C VAL A 182 4.45 12.35 -3.03
N ASP A 183 3.37 13.08 -2.74
CA ASP A 183 3.28 14.53 -2.96
C ASP A 183 3.37 15.37 -1.66
N GLY A 184 3.62 14.73 -0.53
CA GLY A 184 3.68 15.39 0.78
C GLY A 184 2.31 15.74 1.36
N THR A 185 1.20 15.26 0.79
CA THR A 185 -0.13 15.42 1.38
C THR A 185 -0.16 14.82 2.78
N THR A 186 -0.69 15.58 3.73
CA THR A 186 -0.91 15.15 5.10
C THR A 186 -2.35 15.38 5.51
N ILE A 187 -2.77 14.82 6.65
CA ILE A 187 -4.07 15.13 7.24
C ILE A 187 -4.24 16.63 7.61
N TRP A 188 -3.15 17.40 7.62
CA TRP A 188 -3.16 18.83 7.95
C TRP A 188 -3.32 19.70 6.71
N SER A 189 -2.81 19.27 5.55
CA SER A 189 -2.91 20.01 4.29
C SER A 189 -4.12 19.62 3.42
N MET A 190 -4.65 18.42 3.60
CA MET A 190 -5.76 17.87 2.83
C MET A 190 -7.10 18.58 3.10
N LYS A 191 -7.93 18.70 2.04
CA LYS A 191 -9.27 19.26 2.16
C LYS A 191 -10.31 18.18 2.53
N PRO A 192 -11.32 18.48 3.38
CA PRO A 192 -12.33 17.52 3.79
C PRO A 192 -13.11 16.88 2.63
N GLU A 193 -13.44 17.64 1.58
CA GLU A 193 -14.17 17.16 0.41
C GLU A 193 -13.39 16.07 -0.33
N GLU A 194 -12.08 16.22 -0.48
CA GLU A 194 -11.21 15.25 -1.16
C GLU A 194 -11.16 13.93 -0.39
N ALA A 195 -10.99 14.02 0.94
CA ALA A 195 -11.04 12.86 1.82
C ALA A 195 -12.39 12.14 1.72
N ARG A 196 -13.51 12.88 1.73
CA ARG A 196 -14.86 12.30 1.67
C ARG A 196 -15.16 11.65 0.33
N GLN A 197 -14.66 12.17 -0.79
CA GLN A 197 -14.79 11.52 -2.09
C GLN A 197 -14.08 10.15 -2.08
N VAL A 198 -12.80 10.10 -1.67
CA VAL A 198 -11.99 8.88 -1.66
C VAL A 198 -12.56 7.84 -0.70
N PHE A 199 -12.82 8.22 0.56
CA PHE A 199 -13.34 7.30 1.56
C PHE A 199 -14.82 6.94 1.33
N GLY A 200 -15.59 7.85 0.73
CA GLY A 200 -16.97 7.61 0.32
C GLY A 200 -17.07 6.56 -0.77
N LEU A 201 -16.19 6.62 -1.79
CA LEU A 201 -16.11 5.58 -2.82
C LEU A 201 -15.63 4.26 -2.22
N ARG A 202 -14.59 4.29 -1.39
CA ARG A 202 -14.09 3.08 -0.71
C ARG A 202 -15.19 2.38 0.09
N ARG A 203 -16.05 3.15 0.78
CA ARG A 203 -17.19 2.61 1.52
C ARG A 203 -18.25 2.06 0.56
N PHE A 204 -18.62 2.81 -0.47
CA PHE A 204 -19.59 2.39 -1.47
C PHE A 204 -19.21 1.03 -2.10
N LEU A 205 -17.95 0.87 -2.53
CA LEU A 205 -17.47 -0.38 -3.12
C LEU A 205 -17.42 -1.55 -2.11
N LYS A 206 -17.14 -1.28 -0.84
CA LYS A 206 -17.17 -2.33 0.21
C LYS A 206 -18.58 -2.81 0.54
N ASP A 207 -19.55 -1.91 0.47
CA ASP A 207 -20.96 -2.15 0.82
C ASP A 207 -21.81 -2.48 -0.42
N PHE A 208 -21.20 -2.64 -1.60
CA PHE A 208 -21.88 -2.74 -2.89
C PHE A 208 -22.99 -3.80 -2.93
N THR A 209 -22.79 -4.93 -2.27
CA THR A 209 -23.79 -6.02 -2.20
C THR A 209 -25.07 -5.62 -1.46
N LEU A 210 -24.97 -4.68 -0.52
CA LEU A 210 -26.07 -4.23 0.35
C LEU A 210 -26.98 -3.18 -0.29
N ILE A 211 -26.60 -2.65 -1.46
CA ILE A 211 -27.34 -1.57 -2.12
C ILE A 211 -28.51 -2.17 -2.92
N LYS A 212 -29.73 -1.86 -2.50
CA LYS A 212 -30.97 -2.35 -3.14
C LYS A 212 -31.18 -1.70 -4.51
N ASP A 213 -30.96 -0.39 -4.62
CA ASP A 213 -31.07 0.37 -5.87
C ASP A 213 -29.69 0.57 -6.49
N ARG A 214 -29.17 -0.50 -7.11
CA ARG A 214 -27.94 -0.47 -7.93
C ARG A 214 -28.15 0.23 -9.27
N GLY A 215 -29.18 1.08 -9.35
CA GLY A 215 -29.79 1.60 -10.58
C GLY A 215 -28.75 1.83 -11.66
N VAL A 216 -28.90 1.08 -12.76
CA VAL A 216 -28.08 1.11 -13.98
C VAL A 216 -26.74 1.77 -13.76
N VAL A 217 -25.81 1.08 -13.10
CA VAL A 217 -24.42 1.57 -13.02
C VAL A 217 -23.93 1.73 -14.44
N GLU A 218 -23.65 2.98 -14.82
CA GLU A 218 -23.18 3.29 -16.16
C GLU A 218 -21.94 2.48 -16.48
N VAL A 219 -21.91 1.89 -17.68
CA VAL A 219 -20.86 0.96 -18.07
C VAL A 219 -19.45 1.59 -17.95
N LYS A 220 -19.37 2.92 -18.10
CA LYS A 220 -18.14 3.71 -17.97
C LYS A 220 -17.61 3.85 -16.53
N LEU A 221 -18.45 3.70 -15.51
CA LEU A 221 -18.04 3.83 -14.11
C LEU A 221 -17.33 2.58 -13.58
N TRP A 222 -17.54 1.42 -14.21
CA TRP A 222 -17.00 0.17 -13.69
C TRP A 222 -15.50 0.01 -13.86
N SER A 223 -14.94 0.47 -14.99
CA SER A 223 -13.49 0.50 -15.18
C SER A 223 -12.87 1.31 -14.04
N ASN A 224 -13.44 2.47 -13.74
CA ASN A 224 -13.01 3.30 -12.61
C ASN A 224 -13.20 2.58 -11.26
N TYR A 225 -14.31 1.88 -11.04
CA TYR A 225 -14.52 1.12 -9.80
C TYR A 225 -13.47 0.04 -9.59
N LEU A 226 -13.08 -0.69 -10.64
CA LEU A 226 -12.05 -1.72 -10.52
C LEU A 226 -10.65 -1.14 -10.34
N ILE A 227 -10.34 -0.04 -11.04
CA ILE A 227 -9.10 0.73 -10.83
C ILE A 227 -9.01 1.21 -9.37
N PHE A 228 -10.05 1.85 -8.85
CA PHE A 228 -10.08 2.33 -7.47
C PHE A 228 -10.17 1.20 -6.44
N ALA A 229 -10.80 0.08 -6.78
CA ALA A 229 -10.79 -1.10 -5.92
C ALA A 229 -9.38 -1.69 -5.80
N SER A 230 -8.58 -1.67 -6.86
CA SER A 230 -7.15 -2.01 -6.80
C SER A 230 -6.40 -1.04 -5.89
N LEU A 231 -6.67 0.27 -6.02
CA LEU A 231 -6.09 1.28 -5.14
C LEU A 231 -6.47 1.09 -3.66
N PHE A 232 -7.68 0.62 -3.38
CA PHE A 232 -8.15 0.36 -2.02
C PHE A 232 -7.74 -1.01 -1.46
N GLY A 233 -7.12 -1.87 -2.28
CA GLY A 233 -6.79 -3.26 -1.94
C GLY A 233 -8.03 -4.16 -1.76
N ILE A 234 -9.13 -3.88 -2.48
CA ILE A 234 -10.41 -4.63 -2.38
C ILE A 234 -10.90 -5.19 -3.73
N ALA A 235 -10.10 -5.10 -4.80
CA ALA A 235 -10.48 -5.54 -6.15
C ALA A 235 -10.99 -6.99 -6.20
N ASP A 236 -10.27 -7.94 -5.59
CA ASP A 236 -10.68 -9.36 -5.57
C ASP A 236 -12.05 -9.57 -4.91
N LYS A 237 -12.33 -8.84 -3.82
CA LYS A 237 -13.63 -8.91 -3.13
C LYS A 237 -14.72 -8.31 -4.02
N LEU A 238 -14.46 -7.12 -4.58
CA LEU A 238 -15.42 -6.42 -5.43
C LEU A 238 -15.79 -7.26 -6.65
N MET A 239 -14.80 -7.89 -7.30
CA MET A 239 -15.00 -8.79 -8.44
C MET A 239 -15.88 -10.00 -8.09
N LYS A 240 -15.64 -10.63 -6.93
CA LYS A 240 -16.47 -11.75 -6.44
C LYS A 240 -17.91 -11.31 -6.17
N ASP A 241 -18.09 -10.12 -5.61
CA ASP A 241 -19.40 -9.57 -5.30
C ASP A 241 -20.14 -9.16 -6.59
N PHE A 242 -19.47 -8.57 -7.58
CA PHE A 242 -20.08 -8.23 -8.86
C PHE A 242 -20.56 -9.46 -9.63
N ARG A 243 -19.76 -10.54 -9.70
CA ARG A 243 -20.19 -11.80 -10.37
C ARG A 243 -21.49 -12.36 -9.80
N LYS A 244 -21.74 -12.15 -8.50
CA LYS A 244 -22.94 -12.66 -7.82
C LYS A 244 -24.16 -11.79 -8.07
N VAL A 245 -23.99 -10.47 -8.12
CA VAL A 245 -25.14 -9.56 -8.01
C VAL A 245 -25.40 -8.70 -9.25
N CYS A 246 -24.44 -8.63 -10.18
CA CYS A 246 -24.60 -7.99 -11.47
C CYS A 246 -23.93 -8.84 -12.57
N PRO A 247 -24.36 -10.09 -12.83
CA PRO A 247 -23.72 -10.94 -13.84
C PRO A 247 -23.81 -10.36 -15.26
N GLU A 248 -24.86 -9.59 -15.56
CA GLU A 248 -25.05 -8.90 -16.85
C GLU A 248 -23.92 -7.89 -17.16
N TYR A 249 -23.24 -7.35 -16.14
CA TYR A 249 -22.08 -6.47 -16.30
C TYR A 249 -20.95 -7.10 -17.13
N PHE A 250 -20.74 -8.41 -16.99
CA PHE A 250 -19.68 -9.15 -17.69
C PHE A 250 -19.94 -9.29 -19.20
N THR A 251 -21.09 -8.81 -19.67
CA THR A 251 -21.51 -8.86 -21.08
C THR A 251 -21.64 -7.47 -21.73
N LEU A 252 -21.48 -6.39 -20.96
CA LEU A 252 -21.74 -5.01 -21.41
C LEU A 252 -20.44 -4.19 -21.52
N SER A 253 -20.00 -3.97 -22.76
CA SER A 253 -18.86 -3.16 -23.26
C SER A 253 -17.45 -3.59 -22.82
N THR A 254 -16.39 -3.01 -23.41
CA THR A 254 -14.93 -3.29 -23.31
C THR A 254 -14.38 -3.86 -22.00
N ALA A 255 -14.97 -3.58 -20.84
CA ALA A 255 -14.69 -4.30 -19.59
C ALA A 255 -15.00 -5.82 -19.68
N SER A 256 -15.94 -6.20 -20.53
CA SER A 256 -16.31 -7.55 -20.93
C SER A 256 -15.21 -8.30 -21.65
N GLU A 257 -14.19 -7.63 -22.21
CA GLU A 257 -13.03 -8.33 -22.79
C GLU A 257 -12.05 -8.78 -21.70
N LEU A 258 -11.74 -7.90 -20.74
CA LEU A 258 -10.92 -8.24 -19.57
C LEU A 258 -11.59 -9.29 -18.67
N LEU A 259 -12.92 -9.30 -18.66
CA LEU A 259 -13.74 -10.16 -17.82
C LEU A 259 -14.47 -11.26 -18.61
N LYS A 260 -14.05 -11.50 -19.86
CA LYS A 260 -14.74 -12.34 -20.85
C LYS A 260 -14.98 -13.77 -20.38
N ASP A 261 -13.98 -14.33 -19.72
CA ASP A 261 -14.02 -15.66 -19.13
C ASP A 261 -13.17 -15.71 -17.86
N ASP A 262 -13.40 -16.75 -17.05
CA ASP A 262 -12.75 -16.91 -15.75
C ASP A 262 -11.23 -17.09 -15.87
N SER A 263 -10.75 -17.72 -16.94
CA SER A 263 -9.32 -17.99 -17.13
C SER A 263 -8.56 -16.71 -17.53
N THR A 264 -9.10 -15.93 -18.46
CA THR A 264 -8.58 -14.62 -18.86
C THR A 264 -8.60 -13.66 -17.68
N THR A 265 -9.72 -13.61 -16.95
CA THR A 265 -9.84 -12.77 -15.75
C THR A 265 -8.79 -13.14 -14.71
N PHE A 266 -8.62 -14.44 -14.44
CA PHE A 266 -7.64 -14.93 -13.48
C PHE A 266 -6.21 -14.58 -13.90
N MET A 267 -5.87 -14.73 -15.18
CA MET A 267 -4.55 -14.38 -15.72
C MET A 267 -4.24 -12.90 -15.52
N ILE A 268 -5.18 -12.01 -15.84
CA ILE A 268 -5.04 -10.56 -15.67
C ILE A 268 -4.82 -10.19 -14.22
N TRP A 269 -5.70 -10.65 -13.32
CA TRP A 269 -5.56 -10.33 -11.89
C TRP A 269 -4.32 -10.95 -11.26
N SER A 270 -3.93 -12.15 -11.68
CA SER A 270 -2.67 -12.77 -11.26
C SER A 270 -1.48 -11.91 -11.70
N MET A 271 -1.50 -11.35 -12.91
CA MET A 271 -0.45 -10.46 -13.39
C MET A 271 -0.41 -9.16 -12.57
N ILE A 272 -1.55 -8.49 -12.38
CA ILE A 272 -1.65 -7.25 -11.60
C ILE A 272 -1.11 -7.44 -10.17
N ASN A 273 -1.61 -8.45 -9.47
CA ASN A 273 -1.28 -8.71 -8.07
C ASN A 273 0.19 -9.13 -7.89
N MET A 274 0.72 -9.90 -8.83
CA MET A 274 2.11 -10.37 -8.76
C MET A 274 3.10 -9.27 -9.13
N THR A 275 2.85 -8.53 -10.21
CA THR A 275 3.74 -7.44 -10.65
C THR A 275 3.76 -6.33 -9.62
N SER A 276 2.59 -5.91 -9.11
CA SER A 276 2.53 -4.91 -8.04
C SER A 276 3.30 -5.32 -6.79
N ARG A 277 3.14 -6.58 -6.36
CA ARG A 277 3.89 -7.13 -5.23
C ARG A 277 5.40 -7.16 -5.51
N ASN A 278 5.83 -7.71 -6.64
CA ASN A 278 7.25 -7.85 -6.97
C ASN A 278 7.94 -6.48 -7.06
N PHE A 279 7.30 -5.52 -7.74
CA PHE A 279 7.83 -4.17 -7.90
C PHE A 279 7.94 -3.45 -6.55
N ASN A 280 6.90 -3.52 -5.72
CA ASN A 280 6.94 -2.94 -4.39
C ASN A 280 7.99 -3.62 -3.50
N MET A 281 8.13 -4.95 -3.53
CA MET A 281 9.13 -5.67 -2.76
C MET A 281 10.56 -5.31 -3.17
N ALA A 282 10.82 -5.12 -4.46
CA ALA A 282 12.13 -4.69 -4.95
C ALA A 282 12.46 -3.26 -4.49
N ALA A 283 11.51 -2.32 -4.57
CA ALA A 283 11.66 -0.96 -4.04
C ALA A 283 12.01 -0.96 -2.54
N VAL A 284 11.34 -1.82 -1.77
CA VAL A 284 11.53 -1.95 -0.32
C VAL A 284 12.86 -2.61 0.02
N ALA A 285 13.27 -3.61 -0.74
CA ALA A 285 14.57 -4.25 -0.56
C ALA A 285 15.69 -3.22 -0.76
N TYR A 286 15.56 -2.38 -1.79
CA TYR A 286 16.50 -1.29 -2.05
C TYR A 286 16.45 -0.18 -0.98
N GLU A 287 15.26 0.21 -0.52
CA GLU A 287 15.08 1.14 0.60
C GLU A 287 15.81 0.64 1.86
N SER A 288 15.69 -0.66 2.14
CA SER A 288 16.33 -1.31 3.28
C SER A 288 17.86 -1.35 3.15
N SER A 289 18.40 -1.57 1.94
CA SER A 289 19.85 -1.53 1.71
C SER A 289 20.43 -0.12 1.87
N LYS A 290 19.69 0.92 1.44
CA LYS A 290 20.08 2.33 1.70
C LYS A 290 20.17 2.64 3.19
N ALA A 291 19.22 2.14 3.98
CA ALA A 291 19.21 2.34 5.43
C ALA A 291 20.34 1.58 6.15
N SER A 292 20.82 0.46 5.61
CA SER A 292 21.98 -0.26 6.17
C SER A 292 23.33 0.39 5.83
N ASP A 293 23.44 1.08 4.70
CA ASP A 293 24.67 1.79 4.30
C ASP A 293 24.87 3.10 5.09
N SER A 294 23.79 3.69 5.62
CA SER A 294 23.89 4.73 6.66
C SER A 294 24.24 4.08 8.00
N GLY A 295 25.54 3.83 8.22
CA GLY A 295 26.08 3.19 9.43
C GLY A 295 25.44 3.69 10.73
N SER A 296 25.20 2.73 11.64
CA SER A 296 24.62 2.90 12.97
C SER A 296 24.99 4.23 13.64
N SER A 297 24.00 5.10 13.81
CA SER A 297 24.04 6.19 14.77
C SER A 297 22.73 6.21 15.55
N TRP A 298 22.81 5.79 16.82
CA TRP A 298 21.84 6.17 17.83
C TRP A 298 21.78 7.70 17.84
N SER A 299 20.74 8.26 17.24
CA SER A 299 20.26 9.61 17.54
C SER A 299 18.74 9.59 17.31
N GLY A 300 17.99 9.94 18.35
CA GLY A 300 16.54 9.88 18.36
C GLY A 300 15.95 10.75 17.25
N GLY A 301 15.22 10.12 16.33
CA GLY A 301 14.61 10.79 15.19
C GLY A 301 13.52 9.95 14.55
N GLY A 302 12.34 9.93 15.16
CA GLY A 302 11.05 9.88 14.45
C GLY A 302 10.79 8.79 13.41
N GLY A 303 11.08 7.52 13.70
CA GLY A 303 10.50 6.39 12.97
C GLY A 303 9.24 5.91 13.69
N MET A 304 8.07 6.06 13.09
CA MET A 304 6.84 5.43 13.61
C MET A 304 7.00 3.91 13.55
N SER A 305 7.35 3.29 14.68
CA SER A 305 7.20 1.86 14.87
C SER A 305 5.71 1.53 14.82
N SER A 306 5.31 0.93 13.70
CA SER A 306 4.03 0.26 13.57
C SER A 306 3.94 -0.82 14.65
N TRP A 307 3.22 -0.54 15.73
CA TRP A 307 2.71 -1.57 16.64
C TRP A 307 1.60 -2.34 15.90
N GLY A 308 2.02 -3.13 14.93
CA GLY A 308 1.19 -4.07 14.18
C GLY A 308 1.15 -5.40 14.94
N GLY A 309 0.26 -5.50 15.92
CA GLY A 309 -0.13 -6.78 16.49
C GLY A 309 -0.97 -7.56 15.47
N GLY A 310 -0.30 -8.25 14.55
CA GLY A 310 -0.91 -9.20 13.62
C GLY A 310 -0.77 -10.61 14.15
N GLY A 311 -1.90 -11.25 14.48
CA GLY A 311 -1.97 -12.63 14.95
C GLY A 311 -1.36 -13.61 13.93
N GLY A 312 -0.41 -14.42 14.40
CA GLY A 312 0.13 -15.54 13.67
C GLY A 312 -0.87 -16.68 13.62
N PHE A 313 -1.18 -17.15 12.42
CA PHE A 313 -1.78 -18.46 12.21
C PHE A 313 -0.64 -19.50 12.22
N SER A 314 -0.54 -20.27 13.29
CA SER A 314 0.27 -21.50 13.30
C SER A 314 -0.53 -22.61 12.63
N GLY A 315 -0.29 -22.83 11.34
CA GLY A 315 -0.71 -24.04 10.63
C GLY A 315 0.16 -25.23 11.06
N GLY A 316 -0.27 -25.95 12.10
CA GLY A 316 0.34 -27.21 12.51
C GLY A 316 -0.14 -28.35 11.63
N GLY A 317 0.68 -28.73 10.65
CA GLY A 317 0.54 -29.99 9.92
C GLY A 317 1.34 -31.08 10.61
N SER A 318 0.68 -31.96 11.37
CA SER A 318 1.24 -33.24 11.78
C SER A 318 0.93 -34.27 10.67
N GLY A 319 1.94 -34.57 9.86
CA GLY A 319 1.91 -35.65 8.88
C GLY A 319 2.10 -36.99 9.58
N GLY A 320 1.08 -37.84 9.48
CA GLY A 320 1.19 -39.26 9.79
C GLY A 320 2.09 -39.96 8.77
N GLY A 321 3.07 -40.71 9.27
CA GLY A 321 3.84 -41.67 8.51
C GLY A 321 3.75 -43.01 9.22
N GLY A 322 2.94 -43.91 8.67
CA GLY A 322 2.96 -45.31 9.06
C GLY A 322 4.20 -45.99 8.47
N ARG A 323 4.92 -46.69 9.33
CA ARG A 323 5.24 -48.12 9.25
C ARG A 323 5.92 -48.54 10.56
#